data_AF-A0A831X760-F1
#
_entry.id   AF-A0A831X760-F1
#
_cell.length_a   1.000
_cell.length_b   1.000
_cell.length_c   1.000
_cell.angle_alpha   90.00
_cell.angle_beta   90.00
_cell.angle_gamma   90.00
#
_symmetry.space_group_name_H-M   'P 1'
#
loop_
_entity.id
_entity.type
_entity.pdbx_description
1 polymer ?
#
loop_
_entity_poly.entity_id
_entity_poly.type
_entity_poly.pdbx_seq_one_letter_code
_entity_poly.pdbx_strand_id
1 'polypeptide(L)'
;MNSISSASAVLPARAPRDGSRAGSRALPRTPRRKASASPAHPSADEVNALLKEYAETRDPRLRDRLVFMHERMVRYLASRFGHAAGTTIEDLVQVGYIGLISAIDRYDPSKGVNFVTYAVPTILGEIKRYFHDQTWGLKAPRRLRELGLSLRRIREELEQRLGRPPTIAEMAHYANVSEERPLQAMDLDRIYQPASLDAQLADDSGAEKATVWEAIGEEDPQMARVEEKEALRRALAATGPLLVLLLLILILWILSPPFRSPTSLMLLALEAAAIGVVAAGQTFVILTGGIDLSVEAMVSFAGVTAAILIAGTNIAGGQIAFGIADWQAVLIAITAGLAIGMFQGLIITGMNMNPLIVTLGFRSMLLGVSLVWTRGAGINIQKGPFLNFVTSTVDLFGLRVPMPFIIVLGIYFLLWIVLKHTKFGRYTYAIGGNETATRLSGINVDRVKVFIYGISGLLAAIGGILVMARLQSGAYQNGTNMTLISVAAVVIGGTALSGGVGG
;
A
#
# COMPACT_ATOMS: atom_id res chain seq x y z
N MET A 1 -1.40 24.89 6.32
CA MET A 1 -1.73 26.24 5.84
C MET A 1 -1.95 26.15 4.34
N ASN A 2 -3.22 26.19 3.91
CA ASN A 2 -3.66 26.57 2.57
C ASN A 2 -5.17 26.75 2.63
N SER A 3 -5.60 28.00 2.56
CA SER A 3 -6.96 28.47 2.43
C SER A 3 -7.39 28.37 0.97
N ILE A 4 -8.54 27.76 0.67
CA ILE A 4 -9.19 27.92 -0.63
C ILE A 4 -10.59 28.48 -0.40
N SER A 5 -10.73 29.70 -0.90
CA SER A 5 -11.87 30.58 -0.88
C SER A 5 -12.92 30.14 -1.91
N SER A 6 -14.17 30.37 -1.53
CA SER A 6 -15.40 30.37 -2.32
C SER A 6 -15.28 31.01 -3.72
N ALA A 7 -15.80 30.34 -4.74
CA ALA A 7 -16.03 30.89 -6.07
C ALA A 7 -17.53 30.90 -6.40
N SER A 8 -18.04 32.12 -6.58
CA SER A 8 -19.41 32.48 -6.96
C SER A 8 -19.64 32.26 -8.45
N ALA A 9 -20.81 31.74 -8.81
CA ALA A 9 -21.24 31.54 -10.18
C ALA A 9 -21.50 32.89 -10.88
N VAL A 10 -20.86 33.09 -12.03
CA VAL A 10 -21.08 34.22 -12.95
C VAL A 10 -21.67 33.65 -14.24
N LEU A 11 -22.86 34.11 -14.60
CA LEU A 11 -23.56 33.84 -15.87
C LEU A 11 -22.78 34.45 -17.05
N PRO A 12 -22.62 33.76 -18.19
CA PRO A 12 -22.02 34.37 -19.37
C PRO A 12 -23.05 35.15 -20.20
N ALA A 13 -22.61 36.36 -20.60
CA ALA A 13 -23.32 37.31 -21.44
C ALA A 13 -23.40 36.87 -22.91
N ARG A 14 -24.46 37.32 -23.60
CA ARG A 14 -24.64 37.22 -25.05
C ARG A 14 -23.55 37.99 -25.79
N ALA A 15 -22.90 37.33 -26.76
CA ALA A 15 -22.01 37.94 -27.74
C ALA A 15 -22.67 38.01 -29.14
N PRO A 16 -22.20 38.91 -30.03
CA PRO A 16 -22.96 39.49 -31.12
C PRO A 16 -22.89 38.70 -32.44
N ARG A 17 -23.87 38.96 -33.31
CA ARG A 17 -23.96 38.43 -34.68
C ARG A 17 -23.09 39.26 -35.62
N ASP A 18 -22.12 38.62 -36.26
CA ASP A 18 -21.43 39.03 -37.47
C ASP A 18 -21.28 37.73 -38.30
N GLY A 19 -21.71 37.59 -39.55
CA GLY A 19 -21.43 38.45 -40.69
C GLY A 19 -20.32 37.84 -41.54
N SER A 20 -20.54 36.64 -42.12
CA SER A 20 -19.58 36.07 -43.08
C SER A 20 -20.26 35.06 -44.02
N ARG A 21 -20.28 35.44 -45.30
CA ARG A 21 -20.66 34.63 -46.46
C ARG A 21 -19.48 33.75 -46.87
N ALA A 22 -19.68 32.44 -47.04
CA ALA A 22 -19.00 31.65 -48.08
C ALA A 22 -19.57 30.22 -48.23
N GLY A 23 -20.16 29.94 -49.40
CA GLY A 23 -19.87 28.70 -50.13
C GLY A 23 -20.55 27.38 -49.73
N SER A 24 -21.88 27.30 -49.69
CA SER A 24 -22.56 25.99 -49.74
C SER A 24 -22.88 25.61 -51.19
N ARG A 25 -22.09 24.66 -51.71
CA ARG A 25 -22.22 23.94 -52.98
C ARG A 25 -23.67 23.51 -53.24
N ALA A 26 -24.24 23.93 -54.36
CA ALA A 26 -25.61 23.63 -54.76
C ALA A 26 -25.79 22.13 -55.06
N LEU A 27 -26.65 21.46 -54.30
CA LEU A 27 -27.22 20.17 -54.69
C LEU A 27 -28.11 20.37 -55.93
N PRO A 28 -28.09 19.44 -56.91
CA PRO A 28 -28.88 19.58 -58.13
C PRO A 28 -30.37 19.62 -57.80
N ARG A 29 -31.02 20.72 -58.16
CA ARG A 29 -32.48 20.88 -58.08
C ARG A 29 -33.12 19.89 -59.03
N THR A 30 -33.77 18.86 -58.47
CA THR A 30 -34.71 18.03 -59.20
C THR A 30 -35.80 18.91 -59.82
N PRO A 31 -36.22 18.66 -61.08
CA PRO A 31 -37.19 19.50 -61.74
C PRO A 31 -38.51 19.45 -60.98
N ARG A 32 -38.98 20.63 -60.54
CA ARG A 32 -40.32 20.87 -60.00
C ARG A 32 -41.34 20.29 -60.99
N ARG A 33 -41.88 19.10 -60.71
CA ARG A 33 -43.08 18.60 -61.37
C ARG A 33 -44.17 19.64 -61.13
N LYS A 34 -44.76 20.11 -62.24
CA LYS A 34 -45.93 20.99 -62.24
C LYS A 34 -46.93 20.49 -61.19
N ALA A 35 -47.37 21.40 -60.33
CA ALA A 35 -48.42 21.18 -59.35
C ALA A 35 -49.65 20.62 -60.07
N SER A 36 -49.83 19.30 -60.01
CA SER A 36 -51.14 18.69 -60.18
C SER A 36 -51.97 19.11 -58.98
N ALA A 37 -53.16 19.63 -59.27
CA ALA A 37 -54.16 20.12 -58.32
C ALA A 37 -54.09 19.46 -56.93
N SER A 38 -53.98 20.28 -55.87
CA SER A 38 -54.31 19.80 -54.52
C SER A 38 -55.70 19.19 -54.54
N PRO A 39 -55.91 17.94 -54.08
CA PRO A 39 -57.25 17.48 -53.79
C PRO A 39 -57.79 18.39 -52.69
N ALA A 40 -58.97 18.95 -52.95
CA ALA A 40 -59.75 19.74 -52.01
C ALA A 40 -59.77 19.05 -50.63
N HIS A 41 -59.87 19.83 -49.55
CA HIS A 41 -60.27 19.27 -48.26
C HIS A 41 -61.50 18.38 -48.51
N PRO A 42 -61.44 17.09 -48.15
CA PRO A 42 -62.57 16.23 -48.41
C PRO A 42 -63.76 16.79 -47.64
N SER A 43 -64.88 17.00 -48.34
CA SER A 43 -66.07 17.53 -47.68
C SER A 43 -66.45 16.59 -46.53
N ALA A 44 -66.88 17.15 -45.40
CA ALA A 44 -67.27 16.33 -44.24
C ALA A 44 -68.34 15.29 -44.61
N ASP A 45 -69.17 15.61 -45.61
CA ASP A 45 -70.20 14.74 -46.17
C ASP A 45 -69.62 13.57 -46.97
N GLU A 46 -68.56 13.78 -47.75
CA GLU A 46 -67.85 12.73 -48.50
C GLU A 46 -67.15 11.75 -47.54
N VAL A 47 -66.52 12.26 -46.48
CA VAL A 47 -65.90 11.41 -45.44
C VAL A 47 -66.95 10.57 -44.72
N ASN A 48 -68.09 11.18 -44.37
CA ASN A 48 -69.18 10.47 -43.70
C ASN A 48 -69.84 9.40 -44.60
N ALA A 49 -69.98 9.67 -45.90
CA ALA A 49 -70.50 8.70 -46.86
C ALA A 49 -69.57 7.48 -46.97
N LEU A 50 -68.26 7.71 -47.12
CA LEU A 50 -67.25 6.65 -47.19
C LEU A 50 -67.16 5.84 -45.89
N LEU A 51 -67.35 6.47 -44.73
CA LEU A 51 -67.38 5.78 -43.43
C LEU A 51 -68.63 4.90 -43.26
N LYS A 52 -69.80 5.33 -43.76
CA LYS A 52 -71.02 4.52 -43.78
C LYS A 52 -70.86 3.29 -44.68
N GLU A 53 -70.35 3.50 -45.89
CA GLU A 53 -70.08 2.42 -46.83
C GLU A 53 -69.04 1.44 -46.28
N TYR A 54 -67.98 1.93 -45.62
CA TYR A 54 -66.99 1.09 -44.96
C TYR A 54 -67.56 0.30 -43.77
N ALA A 55 -68.47 0.89 -42.99
CA ALA A 55 -69.10 0.20 -41.86
C ALA A 55 -69.92 -1.02 -42.30
N GLU A 56 -70.54 -0.96 -43.49
CA GLU A 56 -71.35 -2.03 -44.07
C GLU A 56 -70.51 -3.06 -44.85
N THR A 57 -69.55 -2.60 -45.66
CA THR A 57 -68.81 -3.47 -46.60
C THR A 57 -67.50 -4.01 -46.05
N ARG A 58 -66.87 -3.29 -45.09
CA ARG A 58 -65.52 -3.54 -44.57
C ARG A 58 -64.45 -3.68 -45.66
N ASP A 59 -64.64 -3.06 -46.83
CA ASP A 59 -63.68 -3.11 -47.95
C ASP A 59 -62.34 -2.44 -47.58
N PRO A 60 -61.19 -3.15 -47.64
CA PRO A 60 -59.87 -2.59 -47.40
C PRO A 60 -59.56 -1.34 -48.25
N ARG A 61 -60.09 -1.25 -49.47
CA ARG A 61 -59.84 -0.09 -50.38
C ARG A 61 -60.46 1.20 -49.85
N LEU A 62 -61.62 1.10 -49.20
CA LEU A 62 -62.28 2.25 -48.57
C LEU A 62 -61.51 2.70 -47.33
N ARG A 63 -60.96 1.76 -46.55
CA ARG A 63 -60.09 2.07 -45.41
C ARG A 63 -58.83 2.81 -45.85
N ASP A 64 -58.14 2.33 -46.88
CA ASP A 64 -56.92 2.96 -47.39
C ASP A 64 -57.18 4.39 -47.89
N ARG A 65 -58.32 4.60 -48.57
CA ARG A 65 -58.76 5.93 -49.01
C ARG A 65 -59.06 6.85 -47.82
N LEU A 66 -59.75 6.35 -46.79
CA LEU A 66 -60.02 7.10 -45.55
C LEU A 66 -58.74 7.44 -44.78
N VAL A 67 -57.75 6.55 -44.75
CA VAL A 67 -56.43 6.79 -44.16
C VAL A 67 -55.70 7.90 -44.92
N PHE A 68 -55.66 7.83 -46.25
CA PHE A 68 -55.01 8.83 -47.10
C PHE A 68 -55.64 10.22 -46.94
N MET A 69 -56.97 10.31 -46.84
CA MET A 69 -57.69 11.56 -46.61
C MET A 69 -57.32 12.25 -45.29
N HIS A 70 -56.86 11.49 -44.29
CA HIS A 70 -56.52 11.98 -42.95
C HIS A 70 -55.01 12.00 -42.65
N GLU A 71 -54.14 11.74 -43.64
CA GLU A 71 -52.66 11.75 -43.48
C GLU A 71 -52.16 13.03 -42.80
N ARG A 72 -52.63 14.20 -43.26
CA ARG A 72 -52.20 15.49 -42.72
C ARG A 72 -52.52 15.64 -41.23
N MET A 73 -53.65 15.09 -40.78
CA MET A 73 -54.05 15.11 -39.37
C MET A 73 -53.11 14.24 -38.53
N VAL A 74 -52.81 13.02 -38.99
CA VAL A 74 -51.89 12.12 -38.28
C VAL A 74 -50.51 12.75 -38.16
N ARG A 75 -49.97 13.31 -39.25
CA ARG A 75 -48.67 13.99 -39.27
C ARG A 75 -48.64 15.21 -38.35
N TYR A 76 -49.72 15.98 -38.30
CA TYR A 76 -49.85 17.12 -37.39
C TYR A 76 -49.94 16.68 -35.92
N LEU A 77 -50.66 15.61 -35.60
CA LEU A 77 -50.74 15.09 -34.23
C LEU A 77 -49.41 14.51 -33.76
N ALA A 78 -48.69 13.78 -34.63
CA ALA A 78 -47.38 13.22 -34.34
C ALA A 78 -46.30 14.30 -34.16
N SER A 79 -46.31 15.38 -34.95
CA SER A 79 -45.30 16.44 -34.87
C SER A 79 -45.29 17.17 -33.51
N ARG A 80 -46.43 17.20 -32.80
CA ARG A 80 -46.52 17.74 -31.43
C ARG A 80 -45.70 16.96 -30.40
N PHE A 81 -45.32 15.72 -30.70
CA PHE A 81 -44.49 14.86 -29.85
C PHE A 81 -43.05 14.71 -30.36
N GLY A 82 -42.67 15.40 -31.45
CA GLY A 82 -41.35 15.25 -32.07
C GLY A 82 -40.15 15.70 -31.22
N HIS A 83 -40.39 16.33 -30.06
CA HIS A 83 -39.34 16.69 -29.09
C HIS A 83 -39.16 15.65 -27.98
N ALA A 84 -39.95 14.56 -27.97
CA ALA A 84 -39.80 13.50 -27.00
C ALA A 84 -38.54 12.67 -27.32
N ALA A 85 -37.72 12.42 -26.30
CA ALA A 85 -36.40 11.83 -26.46
C ALA A 85 -36.46 10.38 -26.98
N GLY A 86 -35.63 10.06 -27.99
CA GLY A 86 -35.34 8.69 -28.41
C GLY A 86 -36.19 8.13 -29.56
N THR A 87 -36.95 8.95 -30.29
CA THR A 87 -37.75 8.46 -31.43
C THR A 87 -37.74 9.44 -32.61
N THR A 88 -37.92 8.93 -33.83
CA THR A 88 -38.06 9.79 -35.01
C THR A 88 -39.51 10.23 -35.22
N ILE A 89 -39.70 11.38 -35.87
CA ILE A 89 -41.04 11.85 -36.25
C ILE A 89 -41.74 10.83 -37.17
N GLU A 90 -40.97 10.11 -37.98
CA GLU A 90 -41.48 9.10 -38.92
C GLU A 90 -42.07 7.90 -38.19
N ASP A 91 -41.44 7.43 -37.10
CA ASP A 91 -41.97 6.36 -36.26
C ASP A 91 -43.28 6.77 -35.58
N LEU A 92 -43.35 8.00 -35.06
CA LEU A 92 -44.56 8.54 -34.43
C LEU A 92 -45.71 8.69 -35.43
N VAL A 93 -45.40 9.02 -36.68
CA VAL A 93 -46.38 9.06 -37.77
C VAL A 93 -46.91 7.66 -38.06
N GLN A 94 -46.05 6.63 -38.08
CA GLN A 94 -46.49 5.24 -38.26
C GLN A 94 -47.42 4.78 -37.13
N VAL A 95 -47.07 5.04 -35.87
CA VAL A 95 -47.93 4.74 -34.71
C VAL A 95 -49.25 5.50 -34.80
N GLY A 96 -49.20 6.76 -35.19
CA GLY A 96 -50.40 7.57 -35.42
C GLY A 96 -51.31 6.98 -36.50
N TYR A 97 -50.76 6.38 -37.56
CA TYR A 97 -51.53 5.67 -38.57
C TYR A 97 -52.19 4.40 -38.02
N ILE A 98 -51.52 3.64 -37.15
CA ILE A 98 -52.11 2.48 -36.46
C ILE A 98 -53.32 2.93 -35.62
N GLY A 99 -53.20 4.07 -34.91
CA GLY A 99 -54.30 4.67 -34.17
C GLY A 99 -55.45 5.14 -35.07
N LEU A 100 -55.14 5.70 -36.24
CA LEU A 100 -56.15 6.11 -37.22
C LEU A 100 -56.89 4.91 -37.81
N ILE A 101 -56.17 3.85 -38.21
CA ILE A 101 -56.76 2.60 -38.71
C ILE A 101 -57.70 2.02 -37.65
N SER A 102 -57.24 1.94 -36.39
CA SER A 102 -58.05 1.47 -35.28
C SER A 102 -59.29 2.33 -35.03
N ALA A 103 -59.19 3.65 -35.26
CA ALA A 103 -60.32 4.55 -35.17
C ALA A 103 -61.32 4.33 -36.31
N ILE A 104 -60.86 4.15 -37.55
CA ILE A 104 -61.72 3.85 -38.71
C ILE A 104 -62.45 2.52 -38.50
N ASP A 105 -61.74 1.48 -38.07
CA ASP A 105 -62.28 0.12 -37.90
C ASP A 105 -63.38 0.03 -36.82
N ARG A 106 -63.36 0.93 -35.84
CA ARG A 106 -64.25 0.93 -34.67
C ARG A 106 -65.28 2.06 -34.66
N TYR A 107 -65.22 2.96 -35.62
CA TYR A 107 -66.14 4.08 -35.69
C TYR A 107 -67.53 3.62 -36.14
N ASP A 108 -68.56 4.17 -35.49
CA ASP A 108 -69.96 3.85 -35.77
C ASP A 108 -70.69 5.12 -36.24
N PRO A 109 -70.98 5.25 -37.55
CA PRO A 109 -71.64 6.41 -38.12
C PRO A 109 -73.07 6.64 -37.59
N SER A 110 -73.72 5.63 -37.01
CA SER A 110 -75.09 5.75 -36.49
C SER A 110 -75.18 6.60 -35.21
N LYS A 111 -74.04 6.81 -34.52
CA LYS A 111 -73.97 7.54 -33.25
C LYS A 111 -73.93 9.07 -33.39
N GLY A 112 -73.88 9.60 -34.62
CA GLY A 112 -74.00 11.04 -34.90
C GLY A 112 -72.84 11.94 -34.45
N VAL A 113 -71.73 11.38 -33.96
CA VAL A 113 -70.52 12.13 -33.57
C VAL A 113 -69.63 12.31 -34.80
N ASN A 114 -68.96 13.46 -34.96
CA ASN A 114 -68.02 13.65 -36.06
C ASN A 114 -66.80 12.70 -35.95
N PHE A 115 -66.41 12.07 -37.06
CA PHE A 115 -65.28 11.13 -37.10
C PHE A 115 -63.97 11.70 -36.55
N VAL A 116 -63.63 12.95 -36.88
CA VAL A 116 -62.40 13.60 -36.39
C VAL A 116 -62.42 13.71 -34.87
N THR A 117 -63.57 14.03 -34.27
CA THR A 117 -63.75 14.10 -32.81
C THR A 117 -63.50 12.76 -32.11
N TYR A 118 -63.78 11.64 -32.80
CA TYR A 118 -63.51 10.29 -32.30
C TYR A 118 -62.07 9.81 -32.59
N ALA A 119 -61.54 10.16 -33.76
CA ALA A 119 -60.23 9.69 -34.22
C ALA A 119 -59.07 10.37 -33.47
N VAL A 120 -59.16 11.68 -33.18
CA VAL A 120 -58.09 12.43 -32.52
C VAL A 120 -57.70 11.84 -31.15
N PRO A 121 -58.63 11.56 -30.21
CA PRO A 121 -58.29 10.92 -28.94
C PRO A 121 -57.68 9.52 -29.10
N THR A 122 -58.13 8.75 -30.09
CA THR A 122 -57.65 7.39 -30.36
C THR A 122 -56.21 7.41 -30.89
N ILE A 123 -55.92 8.29 -31.85
CA ILE A 123 -54.57 8.48 -32.41
C ILE A 123 -53.61 8.96 -31.33
N LEU A 124 -54.01 9.96 -30.54
CA LEU A 124 -53.20 10.46 -29.42
C LEU A 124 -53.01 9.39 -28.33
N GLY A 125 -53.99 8.53 -28.11
CA GLY A 125 -53.93 7.40 -27.19
C GLY A 125 -52.85 6.39 -27.58
N GLU A 126 -52.80 6.00 -28.86
CA GLU A 126 -51.78 5.08 -29.37
C GLU A 126 -50.38 5.69 -29.36
N ILE A 127 -50.23 6.97 -29.73
CA ILE A 127 -48.94 7.67 -29.64
C ILE A 127 -48.44 7.72 -28.19
N LYS A 128 -49.32 8.02 -27.22
CA LYS A 128 -48.96 8.01 -25.79
C LYS A 128 -48.60 6.61 -25.28
N ARG A 129 -49.31 5.58 -25.75
CA ARG A 129 -49.03 4.18 -25.41
C ARG A 129 -47.66 3.74 -25.92
N TYR A 130 -47.28 4.15 -27.13
CA TYR A 130 -45.95 3.87 -27.68
C TYR A 130 -44.82 4.40 -26.79
N PHE A 131 -44.92 5.63 -26.27
CA PHE A 131 -43.94 6.15 -25.30
C PHE A 131 -43.93 5.38 -23.97
N HIS A 132 -45.09 4.92 -23.51
CA HIS A 132 -45.15 4.09 -22.30
C HIS A 132 -44.40 2.75 -22.48
N ASP A 133 -44.47 2.16 -23.67
CA ASP A 133 -43.94 0.82 -23.93
C ASP A 133 -42.47 0.81 -24.39
N GLN A 134 -42.00 1.88 -25.05
CA GLN A 134 -40.65 1.96 -25.65
C GLN A 134 -39.63 2.80 -24.86
N THR A 135 -40.06 3.75 -24.04
CA THR A 135 -39.13 4.73 -23.42
C THR A 135 -38.47 4.23 -22.13
N TRP A 136 -38.71 2.99 -21.68
CA TRP A 136 -38.13 2.47 -20.43
C TRP A 136 -37.07 1.39 -20.69
N GLY A 137 -35.82 1.82 -20.86
CA GLY A 137 -34.67 0.92 -21.03
C GLY A 137 -34.46 -0.06 -19.86
N LEU A 138 -34.97 0.25 -18.65
CA LEU A 138 -34.99 -0.64 -17.48
C LEU A 138 -36.37 -0.55 -16.78
N LYS A 139 -37.07 -1.68 -16.58
CA LYS A 139 -38.38 -1.73 -15.92
C LYS A 139 -38.26 -1.42 -14.41
N ALA A 140 -38.39 -0.15 -14.04
CA ALA A 140 -38.42 0.27 -12.64
C ALA A 140 -39.76 -0.10 -11.96
N PRO A 141 -39.76 -0.57 -10.68
CA PRO A 141 -40.97 -0.85 -9.93
C PRO A 141 -41.88 0.38 -9.78
N ARG A 142 -43.19 0.19 -9.93
CA ARG A 142 -44.18 1.28 -9.95
C ARG A 142 -44.12 2.24 -8.74
N ARG A 143 -43.95 1.69 -7.54
CA ARG A 143 -43.86 2.45 -6.28
C ARG A 143 -42.68 3.42 -6.25
N LEU A 144 -41.55 3.04 -6.84
CA LEU A 144 -40.36 3.89 -6.90
C LEU A 144 -40.52 5.03 -7.91
N ARG A 145 -41.26 4.82 -9.00
CA ARG A 145 -41.58 5.87 -9.99
C ARG A 145 -42.55 6.91 -9.43
N GLU A 146 -43.58 6.44 -8.73
CA GLU A 146 -44.54 7.33 -8.06
C GLU A 146 -43.83 8.17 -6.98
N LEU A 147 -42.88 7.57 -6.26
CA LEU A 147 -42.04 8.28 -5.31
C LEU A 147 -41.13 9.32 -5.99
N GLY A 148 -40.47 9.01 -7.11
CA GLY A 148 -39.64 9.97 -7.84
C GLY A 148 -40.43 11.20 -8.34
N LEU A 149 -41.64 10.98 -8.86
CA LEU A 149 -42.55 12.06 -9.26
C LEU A 149 -43.01 12.91 -8.08
N SER A 150 -43.29 12.26 -6.93
CA SER A 150 -43.65 12.96 -5.70
C SER A 150 -42.48 13.80 -5.15
N LEU A 151 -41.26 13.26 -5.17
CA LEU A 151 -40.06 13.94 -4.68
C LEU A 151 -39.73 15.19 -5.50
N ARG A 152 -39.98 15.18 -6.82
CA ARG A 152 -39.82 16.38 -7.67
C ARG A 152 -40.74 17.52 -7.20
N ARG A 153 -42.00 17.23 -6.90
CA ARG A 153 -42.96 18.23 -6.37
C ARG A 153 -42.57 18.71 -4.97
N ILE A 154 -42.18 17.78 -4.09
CA ILE A 154 -41.72 18.10 -2.73
C ILE A 154 -40.48 18.98 -2.76
N ARG A 155 -39.54 18.71 -3.68
CA ARG A 155 -38.34 19.53 -3.86
C ARG A 155 -38.71 20.97 -4.24
N GLU A 156 -39.60 21.16 -5.20
CA GLU A 156 -40.06 22.49 -5.64
C GLU A 156 -40.77 23.26 -4.50
N GLU A 157 -41.65 22.59 -3.74
CA GLU A 157 -42.33 23.20 -2.59
C GLU A 157 -41.36 23.58 -1.46
N LEU A 158 -40.42 22.70 -1.13
CA LEU A 158 -39.43 22.96 -0.09
C LEU A 158 -38.43 24.03 -0.52
N GLU A 159 -38.03 24.07 -1.78
CA GLU A 159 -37.11 25.08 -2.31
C GLU A 159 -37.75 26.48 -2.28
N GLN A 160 -39.05 26.59 -2.60
CA GLN A 160 -39.81 27.83 -2.43
C GLN A 160 -39.92 28.28 -0.96
N ARG A 161 -40.09 27.35 -0.02
CA ARG A 161 -40.22 27.66 1.41
C ARG A 161 -38.88 27.98 2.08
N LEU A 162 -37.83 27.24 1.75
CA LEU A 162 -36.52 27.32 2.40
C LEU A 162 -35.62 28.39 1.76
N GLY A 163 -35.92 28.84 0.54
CA GLY A 163 -35.07 29.75 -0.23
C GLY A 163 -33.73 29.12 -0.63
N ARG A 164 -33.59 27.80 -0.46
CA ARG A 164 -32.42 26.98 -0.80
C ARG A 164 -32.88 25.58 -1.23
N PRO A 165 -32.08 24.84 -2.01
CA PRO A 165 -32.37 23.45 -2.31
C PRO A 165 -32.45 22.59 -1.03
N PRO A 166 -33.48 21.72 -0.90
CA PRO A 166 -33.66 20.87 0.27
C PRO A 166 -32.67 19.70 0.32
N THR A 167 -32.35 19.25 1.52
CA THR A 167 -31.49 18.07 1.76
C THR A 167 -32.27 16.76 1.61
N ILE A 168 -31.56 15.64 1.43
CA ILE A 168 -32.16 14.30 1.31
C ILE A 168 -32.98 13.94 2.55
N ALA A 169 -32.48 14.27 3.75
CA ALA A 169 -33.18 14.05 5.02
C ALA A 169 -34.48 14.89 5.12
N GLU A 170 -34.44 16.17 4.70
CA GLU A 170 -35.62 17.06 4.68
C GLU A 170 -36.69 16.54 3.70
N MET A 171 -36.29 16.07 2.51
CA MET A 171 -37.19 15.45 1.54
C MET A 171 -37.77 14.12 2.04
N ALA A 172 -36.95 13.28 2.67
CA ALA A 172 -37.38 12.00 3.23
C ALA A 172 -38.41 12.18 4.36
N HIS A 173 -38.14 13.12 5.26
CA HIS A 173 -39.04 13.48 6.35
C HIS A 173 -40.38 14.02 5.82
N TYR A 174 -40.36 14.92 4.84
CA TYR A 174 -41.59 15.49 4.28
C TYR A 174 -42.40 14.45 3.48
N ALA A 175 -41.73 13.51 2.81
CA ALA A 175 -42.35 12.40 2.10
C ALA A 175 -42.77 11.23 3.02
N ASN A 176 -42.44 11.28 4.31
CA ASN A 176 -42.67 10.22 5.30
C ASN A 176 -42.09 8.85 4.88
N VAL A 177 -40.83 8.85 4.40
CA VAL A 177 -40.10 7.64 3.97
C VAL A 177 -38.70 7.62 4.58
N SER A 178 -38.04 6.46 4.59
CA SER A 178 -36.63 6.36 4.99
C SER A 178 -35.73 7.12 4.00
N GLU A 179 -34.61 7.65 4.48
CA GLU A 179 -33.65 8.42 3.65
C GLU A 179 -33.09 7.62 2.46
N GLU A 180 -33.08 6.30 2.58
CA GLU A 180 -32.68 5.38 1.50
C GLU A 180 -33.63 5.42 0.29
N ARG A 181 -34.92 5.71 0.51
CA ARG A 181 -35.95 5.68 -0.55
C ARG A 181 -35.84 6.87 -1.52
N PRO A 182 -35.63 8.12 -1.08
CA PRO A 182 -35.29 9.22 -1.97
C PRO A 182 -34.00 9.00 -2.76
N LEU A 183 -32.96 8.44 -2.12
CA LEU A 183 -31.72 8.08 -2.82
C LEU A 183 -31.97 7.10 -3.98
N GLN A 184 -32.66 5.99 -3.72
CA GLN A 184 -33.03 5.03 -4.77
C GLN A 184 -33.92 5.64 -5.86
N ALA A 185 -34.83 6.55 -5.51
CA ALA A 185 -35.69 7.24 -6.48
C ALA A 185 -34.94 8.28 -7.32
N MET A 186 -33.91 8.93 -6.77
CA MET A 186 -33.03 9.86 -7.49
C MET A 186 -32.05 9.11 -8.40
N ASP A 187 -31.56 7.94 -7.99
CA ASP A 187 -30.75 7.06 -8.84
C ASP A 187 -31.54 6.54 -10.04
N LEU A 188 -32.85 6.31 -9.88
CA LEU A 188 -33.73 5.95 -10.99
C LEU A 188 -33.83 7.04 -12.07
N ASP A 189 -33.74 8.31 -11.70
CA ASP A 189 -33.70 9.42 -12.67
C ASP A 189 -32.40 9.40 -13.50
N ARG A 190 -31.28 8.98 -12.90
CA ARG A 190 -30.01 8.76 -13.61
C ARG A 190 -30.04 7.52 -14.52
N ILE A 191 -30.81 6.50 -14.12
CA ILE A 191 -31.05 5.29 -14.93
C ILE A 191 -32.01 5.58 -16.11
N TYR A 192 -32.82 6.65 -16.03
CA TYR A 192 -33.81 7.01 -17.05
C TYR A 192 -33.20 7.55 -18.35
N GLN A 193 -31.99 8.12 -18.29
CA GLN A 193 -31.20 8.52 -19.44
C GLN A 193 -29.76 8.04 -19.24
N PRO A 194 -29.46 6.75 -19.50
CA PRO A 194 -28.08 6.29 -19.46
C PRO A 194 -27.26 7.14 -20.45
N ALA A 195 -26.16 7.69 -19.96
CA ALA A 195 -25.22 8.39 -20.83
C ALA A 195 -24.68 7.41 -21.87
N SER A 196 -24.53 7.87 -23.12
CA SER A 196 -23.88 7.05 -24.15
C SER A 196 -22.44 6.75 -23.72
N LEU A 197 -21.98 5.52 -23.94
CA LEU A 197 -20.56 5.17 -23.76
C LEU A 197 -19.66 5.95 -24.72
N ASP A 198 -20.22 6.40 -25.86
CA ASP A 198 -19.56 7.27 -26.82
C ASP A 198 -19.69 8.78 -26.49
N ALA A 199 -20.32 9.14 -25.36
CA ALA A 199 -20.42 10.53 -24.97
C ALA A 199 -19.02 11.09 -24.73
N GLN A 200 -18.72 12.22 -25.38
CA GLN A 200 -17.44 12.91 -25.21
C GLN A 200 -17.42 13.62 -23.86
N LEU A 201 -16.41 13.32 -23.05
CA LEU A 201 -16.13 14.09 -21.85
C LEU A 201 -15.52 15.43 -22.26
N ALA A 202 -16.06 16.52 -21.71
CA ALA A 202 -15.50 17.84 -21.93
C ALA A 202 -14.21 17.96 -21.09
N ASP A 203 -13.08 18.08 -21.76
CA ASP A 203 -11.79 18.38 -21.14
C ASP A 203 -11.43 19.85 -21.42
N ASP A 204 -11.13 20.62 -20.38
CA ASP A 204 -10.67 22.03 -20.47
C ASP A 204 -9.24 22.13 -21.04
N SER A 205 -8.54 21.00 -21.20
CA SER A 205 -7.11 20.92 -21.52
C SER A 205 -6.76 20.97 -23.01
N GLY A 206 -7.75 21.03 -23.92
CA GLY A 206 -7.49 21.02 -25.37
C GLY A 206 -6.92 19.70 -25.92
N ALA A 207 -6.94 18.61 -25.13
CA ALA A 207 -6.60 17.27 -25.55
C ALA A 207 -7.78 16.58 -26.26
N GLU A 208 -7.50 15.47 -26.95
CA GLU A 208 -8.49 14.61 -27.59
C GLU A 208 -9.61 14.25 -26.59
N LYS A 209 -10.87 14.51 -26.96
CA LYS A 209 -12.01 14.31 -26.06
C LYS A 209 -12.21 12.81 -25.83
N ALA A 210 -11.75 12.31 -24.68
CA ALA A 210 -11.96 10.93 -24.28
C ALA A 210 -13.45 10.62 -24.20
N THR A 211 -13.82 9.44 -24.69
CA THR A 211 -15.19 8.93 -24.54
C THR A 211 -15.42 8.42 -23.12
N VAL A 212 -16.69 8.34 -22.70
CA VAL A 212 -17.04 7.70 -21.42
C VAL A 212 -16.50 6.26 -21.36
N TRP A 213 -16.44 5.55 -22.48
CA TRP A 213 -15.86 4.21 -22.58
C TRP A 213 -14.38 4.17 -22.17
N GLU A 214 -13.57 5.10 -22.68
CA GLU A 214 -12.14 5.18 -22.37
C GLU A 214 -11.85 5.60 -20.92
N ALA A 215 -12.81 6.29 -20.29
CA ALA A 215 -12.72 6.70 -18.90
C ALA A 215 -13.15 5.61 -17.90
N ILE A 216 -13.82 4.55 -18.36
CA ILE A 216 -14.23 3.43 -17.49
C ILE A 216 -13.03 2.50 -17.31
N GLY A 217 -12.45 2.53 -16.11
CA GLY A 217 -11.42 1.57 -15.71
C GLY A 217 -12.01 0.19 -15.43
N GLU A 218 -11.26 -0.85 -15.78
CA GLU A 218 -11.54 -2.23 -15.37
C GLU A 218 -10.74 -2.57 -14.09
N GLU A 219 -11.26 -3.50 -13.29
CA GLU A 219 -10.45 -4.08 -12.21
C GLU A 219 -9.30 -4.89 -12.83
N ASP A 220 -8.05 -4.52 -12.54
CA ASP A 220 -6.89 -5.27 -13.01
C ASP A 220 -6.72 -6.55 -12.14
N PRO A 221 -6.98 -7.76 -12.67
CA PRO A 221 -6.80 -8.99 -11.91
C PRO A 221 -5.34 -9.27 -11.53
N GLN A 222 -4.37 -8.58 -12.14
CA GLN A 222 -2.96 -8.66 -11.77
C GLN A 222 -2.64 -7.87 -10.51
N MET A 223 -3.39 -6.81 -10.19
CA MET A 223 -3.20 -6.04 -8.94
C MET A 223 -3.38 -6.93 -7.70
N ALA A 224 -4.33 -7.86 -7.72
CA ALA A 224 -4.51 -8.84 -6.62
C ALA A 224 -3.28 -9.74 -6.41
N ARG A 225 -2.51 -10.03 -7.46
CA ARG A 225 -1.29 -10.86 -7.39
C ARG A 225 -0.06 -10.09 -6.94
N VAL A 226 -0.11 -8.75 -6.95
CA VAL A 226 1.02 -7.91 -6.51
C VAL A 226 1.23 -8.08 -5.01
N GLU A 227 0.16 -8.03 -4.22
CA GLU A 227 0.23 -8.22 -2.77
C GLU A 227 0.77 -9.61 -2.41
N GLU A 228 0.29 -10.65 -3.10
CA GLU A 228 0.71 -12.04 -2.86
C GLU A 228 2.20 -12.26 -3.23
N LYS A 229 2.63 -11.72 -4.38
CA LYS A 229 4.04 -11.77 -4.80
C LYS A 229 4.94 -11.01 -3.84
N GLU A 230 4.49 -9.87 -3.34
CA GLU A 230 5.27 -9.06 -2.43
C GLU A 230 5.36 -9.67 -1.02
N ALA A 231 4.27 -10.27 -0.54
CA ALA A 231 4.25 -11.07 0.67
C ALA A 231 5.20 -12.28 0.55
N LEU A 232 5.15 -13.01 -0.57
CA LEU A 232 6.04 -14.14 -0.83
C LEU A 232 7.50 -13.70 -0.90
N ARG A 233 7.82 -12.59 -1.58
CA ARG A 233 9.17 -12.02 -1.61
C ARG A 233 9.69 -11.69 -0.22
N ARG A 234 8.87 -11.05 0.62
CA ARG A 234 9.24 -10.71 2.01
C ARG A 234 9.45 -11.96 2.84
N ALA A 235 8.58 -12.97 2.71
CA ALA A 235 8.72 -14.24 3.41
C ALA A 235 10.00 -14.96 3.00
N LEU A 236 10.26 -15.12 1.69
CA LEU A 236 11.48 -15.75 1.18
C LEU A 236 12.75 -14.99 1.57
N ALA A 237 12.73 -13.66 1.59
CA ALA A 237 13.86 -12.86 2.06
C ALA A 237 14.14 -13.09 3.55
N ALA A 238 13.10 -13.30 4.36
CA ALA A 238 13.24 -13.57 5.79
C ALA A 238 13.66 -15.03 6.10
N THR A 239 13.13 -16.03 5.37
CA THR A 239 13.38 -17.45 5.65
C THR A 239 14.47 -18.09 4.79
N GLY A 240 14.83 -17.49 3.65
CA GLY A 240 15.80 -18.02 2.70
C GLY A 240 17.15 -18.38 3.32
N PRO A 241 17.81 -17.47 4.07
CA PRO A 241 19.08 -17.76 4.74
C PRO A 241 18.98 -18.92 5.74
N LEU A 242 17.85 -19.03 6.46
CA LEU A 242 17.62 -20.11 7.41
C LEU A 242 17.47 -21.46 6.70
N LEU A 243 16.72 -21.51 5.60
CA LEU A 243 16.57 -22.73 4.80
C LEU A 243 17.91 -23.19 4.20
N VAL A 244 18.71 -22.25 3.68
CA VAL A 244 20.06 -22.55 3.18
C VAL A 244 20.96 -23.07 4.30
N LEU A 245 20.91 -22.46 5.48
CA LEU A 245 21.66 -22.92 6.65
C LEU A 245 21.25 -24.33 7.08
N LEU A 246 19.95 -24.62 7.18
CA LEU A 246 19.44 -25.94 7.53
C LEU A 246 19.84 -27.00 6.49
N LEU A 247 19.74 -26.67 5.21
CA LEU A 247 20.18 -27.54 4.12
C LEU A 247 21.69 -27.81 4.20
N LEU A 248 22.49 -26.78 4.45
CA LEU A 248 23.95 -26.92 4.61
C LEU A 248 24.29 -27.79 5.83
N ILE A 249 23.62 -27.59 6.97
CA ILE A 249 23.79 -28.43 8.16
C ILE A 249 23.47 -29.89 7.84
N LEU A 250 22.36 -30.16 7.13
CA LEU A 250 21.97 -31.51 6.74
C LEU A 250 23.02 -32.16 5.82
N ILE A 251 23.48 -31.43 4.80
CA ILE A 251 24.51 -31.90 3.86
C ILE A 251 25.81 -32.22 4.62
N LEU A 252 26.27 -31.31 5.49
CA LEU A 252 27.48 -31.51 6.30
C LEU A 252 27.33 -32.67 7.29
N TRP A 253 26.15 -32.85 7.89
CA TRP A 253 25.88 -33.98 8.78
C TRP A 253 25.97 -35.32 8.06
N ILE A 254 25.53 -35.41 6.80
CA ILE A 254 25.65 -36.61 5.97
C ILE A 254 27.10 -36.83 5.54
N LEU A 255 27.76 -35.82 4.98
CA LEU A 255 29.08 -35.95 4.34
C LEU A 255 30.25 -35.99 5.33
N SER A 256 30.14 -35.33 6.49
CA SER A 256 31.24 -35.13 7.42
C SER A 256 31.04 -35.91 8.73
N PRO A 257 31.78 -37.01 8.97
CA PRO A 257 31.70 -37.76 10.22
C PRO A 257 31.87 -36.93 11.51
N PRO A 258 32.76 -35.91 11.58
CA PRO A 258 32.86 -35.05 12.75
C PRO A 258 31.55 -34.30 13.08
N PHE A 259 30.73 -33.93 12.10
CA PHE A 259 29.47 -33.23 12.36
C PHE A 259 28.41 -34.10 13.08
N ARG A 260 28.60 -35.41 13.11
CA ARG A 260 27.76 -36.34 13.86
C ARG A 260 28.25 -36.57 15.29
N SER A 261 29.51 -36.21 15.59
CA SER A 261 30.14 -36.44 16.88
C SER A 261 29.66 -35.41 17.92
N PRO A 262 29.11 -35.84 19.07
CA PRO A 262 28.74 -34.92 20.15
C PRO A 262 29.91 -34.06 20.63
N THR A 263 31.14 -34.60 20.62
CA THR A 263 32.35 -33.87 21.01
C THR A 263 32.67 -32.75 20.03
N SER A 264 32.53 -32.98 18.72
CA SER A 264 32.79 -31.96 17.71
C SER A 264 31.73 -30.86 17.75
N LEU A 265 30.46 -31.20 17.98
CA LEU A 265 29.39 -30.22 18.19
C LEU A 265 29.65 -29.37 19.45
N MET A 266 30.16 -29.98 20.52
CA MET A 266 30.54 -29.29 21.74
C MET A 266 31.70 -28.30 21.52
N LEU A 267 32.74 -28.72 20.79
CA LEU A 267 33.86 -27.85 20.44
C LEU A 267 33.43 -26.69 19.52
N LEU A 268 32.55 -26.96 18.55
CA LEU A 268 31.98 -25.94 17.69
C LEU A 268 31.14 -24.93 18.49
N ALA A 269 30.32 -25.40 19.43
CA ALA A 269 29.53 -24.53 20.30
C ALA A 269 30.41 -23.64 21.20
N LEU A 270 31.53 -24.18 21.71
CA LEU A 270 32.51 -23.41 22.48
C LEU A 270 33.20 -22.32 21.65
N GLU A 271 33.55 -22.62 20.40
CA GLU A 271 34.12 -21.65 19.46
C GLU A 271 33.12 -20.56 19.08
N ALA A 272 31.90 -20.97 18.73
CA ALA A 272 30.81 -20.07 18.39
C ALA A 272 30.42 -19.16 19.57
N ALA A 273 30.51 -19.65 20.81
CA ALA A 273 30.23 -18.86 22.01
C ALA A 273 31.15 -17.63 22.10
N ALA A 274 32.47 -17.81 21.97
CA ALA A 274 33.41 -16.69 22.03
C ALA A 274 33.15 -15.66 20.94
N ILE A 275 32.94 -16.11 19.69
CA ILE A 275 32.61 -15.25 18.56
C ILE A 275 31.28 -14.53 18.79
N GLY A 276 30.27 -15.24 19.34
CA GLY A 276 28.95 -14.69 19.62
C GLY A 276 28.97 -13.54 20.62
N VAL A 277 29.75 -13.65 21.70
CA VAL A 277 29.90 -12.53 22.65
C VAL A 277 30.51 -11.30 21.98
N VAL A 278 31.56 -11.49 21.17
CA VAL A 278 32.20 -10.39 20.43
C VAL A 278 31.23 -9.77 19.42
N ALA A 279 30.49 -10.61 18.69
CA ALA A 279 29.47 -10.17 17.73
C ALA A 279 28.38 -9.35 18.42
N ALA A 280 27.90 -9.75 19.60
CA ALA A 280 26.93 -8.98 20.36
C ALA A 280 27.42 -7.57 20.71
N GLY A 281 28.71 -7.39 21.03
CA GLY A 281 29.30 -6.05 21.23
C GLY A 281 29.39 -5.26 19.93
N GLN A 282 29.85 -5.92 18.87
CA GLN A 282 29.96 -5.32 17.53
C GLN A 282 28.60 -4.87 16.98
N THR A 283 27.49 -5.55 17.34
CA THR A 283 26.12 -5.15 16.99
C THR A 283 25.81 -3.72 17.41
N PHE A 284 26.18 -3.30 18.62
CA PHE A 284 25.93 -1.93 19.08
C PHE A 284 26.71 -0.89 18.28
N VAL A 285 27.95 -1.21 17.90
CA VAL A 285 28.80 -0.32 17.11
C VAL A 285 28.24 -0.18 15.69
N ILE A 286 27.91 -1.31 15.05
CA ILE A 286 27.33 -1.34 13.69
C ILE A 286 25.97 -0.67 13.65
N LEU A 287 25.14 -0.83 14.69
CA LEU A 287 23.86 -0.12 14.78
C LEU A 287 24.00 1.40 14.75
N THR A 288 25.13 1.96 15.16
CA THR A 288 25.42 3.41 15.03
C THR A 288 26.13 3.80 13.73
N GLY A 289 26.29 2.87 12.79
CA GLY A 289 27.00 3.08 11.52
C GLY A 289 28.53 3.03 11.63
N GLY A 290 29.05 2.50 12.75
CA GLY A 290 30.50 2.34 12.97
C GLY A 290 30.96 0.89 12.77
N ILE A 291 32.28 0.69 12.75
CA ILE A 291 32.91 -0.63 12.82
C ILE A 291 34.05 -0.55 13.83
N ASP A 292 34.04 -1.39 14.86
CA ASP A 292 35.16 -1.47 15.80
C ASP A 292 36.18 -2.49 15.31
N LEU A 293 37.30 -1.99 14.77
CA LEU A 293 38.40 -2.83 14.31
C LEU A 293 39.29 -3.35 15.45
N SER A 294 39.15 -2.79 16.66
CA SER A 294 39.99 -3.13 17.81
C SER A 294 39.55 -4.41 18.52
N VAL A 295 38.36 -4.95 18.22
CA VAL A 295 37.76 -6.08 18.94
C VAL A 295 38.67 -7.32 19.00
N GLU A 296 39.36 -7.67 17.91
CA GLU A 296 40.31 -8.80 17.94
C GLU A 296 41.51 -8.54 18.85
N ALA A 297 42.02 -7.32 18.86
CA ALA A 297 43.14 -6.94 19.72
C ALA A 297 42.72 -6.91 21.18
N MET A 298 41.48 -6.51 21.45
CA MET A 298 40.87 -6.51 22.77
C MET A 298 40.70 -7.93 23.31
N VAL A 299 40.24 -8.87 22.48
CA VAL A 299 40.15 -10.31 22.83
C VAL A 299 41.53 -10.84 23.24
N SER A 300 42.54 -10.59 22.41
CA SER A 300 43.92 -10.99 22.70
C SER A 300 44.46 -10.34 23.97
N PHE A 301 44.27 -9.03 24.12
CA PHE A 301 44.75 -8.26 25.27
C PHE A 301 44.11 -8.72 26.57
N ALA A 302 42.79 -8.91 26.61
CA ALA A 302 42.09 -9.39 27.81
C ALA A 302 42.53 -10.81 28.18
N GLY A 303 42.67 -11.70 27.20
CA GLY A 303 43.16 -13.07 27.42
C GLY A 303 44.59 -13.10 27.96
N VAL A 304 45.49 -12.31 27.37
CA VAL A 304 46.89 -12.18 27.82
C VAL A 304 46.96 -11.56 29.22
N THR A 305 46.20 -10.50 29.48
CA THR A 305 46.15 -9.84 30.80
C THR A 305 45.73 -10.82 31.89
N ALA A 306 44.62 -11.55 31.69
CA ALA A 306 44.19 -12.55 32.64
C ALA A 306 45.19 -13.70 32.78
N ALA A 307 45.82 -14.15 31.69
CA ALA A 307 46.79 -15.22 31.74
C ALA A 307 48.06 -14.84 32.54
N ILE A 308 48.56 -13.63 32.38
CA ILE A 308 49.71 -13.13 33.14
C ILE A 308 49.38 -13.06 34.64
N LEU A 309 48.20 -12.53 34.97
CA LEU A 309 47.77 -12.38 36.35
C LEU A 309 47.55 -13.73 37.05
N ILE A 310 47.06 -14.74 36.32
CA ILE A 310 46.87 -16.11 36.85
C ILE A 310 48.21 -16.84 36.97
N ALA A 311 49.03 -16.80 35.92
CA ALA A 311 50.28 -17.55 35.87
C ALA A 311 51.37 -16.95 36.77
N GLY A 312 51.23 -15.69 37.22
CA GLY A 312 52.22 -15.03 38.08
C GLY A 312 53.58 -14.92 37.40
N THR A 313 53.61 -14.52 36.13
CA THR A 313 54.83 -14.49 35.32
C THR A 313 55.60 -13.18 35.43
N ASN A 314 56.92 -13.25 35.21
CA ASN A 314 57.80 -12.08 35.16
C ASN A 314 57.54 -11.25 33.89
N ILE A 315 56.75 -10.18 34.02
CA ILE A 315 56.67 -9.15 32.98
C ILE A 315 58.00 -8.38 32.96
N ALA A 316 58.50 -8.04 31.77
CA ALA A 316 59.75 -7.32 31.51
C ALA A 316 60.15 -6.28 32.58
N GLY A 317 60.97 -6.71 33.56
CA GLY A 317 61.60 -5.84 34.56
C GLY A 317 60.94 -5.77 35.95
N GLY A 318 59.81 -6.45 36.21
CA GLY A 318 59.17 -6.47 37.53
C GLY A 318 58.55 -7.82 37.88
N GLN A 319 58.83 -8.33 39.07
CA GLN A 319 58.16 -9.52 39.60
C GLN A 319 56.72 -9.17 39.99
N ILE A 320 55.73 -9.72 39.29
CA ILE A 320 54.37 -9.82 39.86
C ILE A 320 54.38 -11.09 40.71
N ALA A 321 54.71 -10.92 41.98
CA ALA A 321 55.08 -12.00 42.90
C ALA A 321 53.91 -12.91 43.35
N PHE A 322 52.66 -12.65 42.94
CA PHE A 322 51.52 -13.48 43.32
C PHE A 322 50.62 -13.71 42.11
N GLY A 323 50.58 -14.96 41.62
CA GLY A 323 49.45 -15.41 40.79
C GLY A 323 48.18 -15.20 41.60
N ILE A 324 47.31 -14.31 41.14
CA ILE A 324 46.06 -13.99 41.84
C ILE A 324 45.00 -15.06 41.53
N ALA A 325 43.92 -15.08 42.31
CA ALA A 325 42.82 -15.98 42.03
C ALA A 325 42.24 -15.71 40.64
N ASP A 326 41.84 -16.77 39.95
CA ASP A 326 41.39 -16.71 38.56
C ASP A 326 40.18 -15.79 38.34
N TRP A 327 39.23 -15.75 39.28
CA TRP A 327 38.11 -14.81 39.23
C TRP A 327 38.55 -13.34 39.32
N GLN A 328 39.62 -13.03 40.07
CA GLN A 328 40.15 -11.67 40.20
C GLN A 328 40.83 -11.24 38.91
N ALA A 329 41.62 -12.13 38.31
CA ALA A 329 42.26 -11.89 37.02
C ALA A 329 41.22 -11.64 35.91
N VAL A 330 40.14 -12.43 35.89
CA VAL A 330 39.03 -12.24 34.96
C VAL A 330 38.36 -10.88 35.16
N LEU A 331 38.08 -10.49 36.42
CA LEU A 331 37.44 -9.21 36.71
C LEU A 331 38.33 -8.03 36.28
N ILE A 332 39.64 -8.09 36.52
CA ILE A 332 40.60 -7.06 36.10
C ILE A 332 40.67 -6.96 34.57
N ALA A 333 40.71 -8.08 33.86
CA ALA A 333 40.76 -8.08 32.40
C ALA A 333 39.46 -7.52 31.77
N ILE A 334 38.30 -7.88 32.32
CA ILE A 334 36.99 -7.37 31.85
C ILE A 334 36.86 -5.87 32.12
N THR A 335 37.27 -5.41 33.32
CA THR A 335 37.22 -3.98 33.67
C THR A 335 38.22 -3.15 32.85
N ALA A 336 39.41 -3.69 32.55
CA ALA A 336 40.35 -3.08 31.62
C ALA A 336 39.76 -2.96 30.21
N GLY A 337 39.07 -4.01 29.71
CA GLY A 337 38.40 -3.96 28.41
C GLY A 337 37.31 -2.90 28.33
N LEU A 338 36.47 -2.80 29.37
CA LEU A 338 35.47 -1.73 29.49
C LEU A 338 36.12 -0.34 29.50
N ALA A 339 37.18 -0.15 30.30
CA ALA A 339 37.86 1.13 30.44
C ALA A 339 38.51 1.57 29.12
N ILE A 340 39.19 0.66 28.42
CA ILE A 340 39.79 0.94 27.11
C ILE A 340 38.70 1.23 26.07
N GLY A 341 37.60 0.46 26.06
CA GLY A 341 36.47 0.72 25.17
C GLY A 341 35.84 2.10 25.39
N MET A 342 35.61 2.48 26.65
CA MET A 342 35.14 3.82 27.00
C MET A 342 36.13 4.91 26.59
N PHE A 343 37.43 4.67 26.78
CA PHE A 343 38.48 5.61 26.39
C PHE A 343 38.56 5.79 24.86
N GLN A 344 38.40 4.72 24.09
CA GLN A 344 38.25 4.79 22.63
C GLN A 344 37.05 5.66 22.26
N GLY A 345 35.89 5.42 22.88
CA GLY A 345 34.69 6.23 22.66
C GLY A 345 34.90 7.71 23.00
N LEU A 346 35.62 8.01 24.09
CA LEU A 346 35.95 9.38 24.50
C LEU A 346 36.85 10.08 23.49
N ILE A 347 37.84 9.40 22.92
CA ILE A 347 38.69 9.95 21.86
C ILE A 347 37.86 10.22 20.60
N ILE A 348 37.04 9.26 20.20
CA ILE A 348 36.20 9.36 19.00
C ILE A 348 35.28 10.59 19.09
N THR A 349 34.55 10.73 20.21
CA THR A 349 33.57 11.81 20.36
C THR A 349 34.18 13.12 20.83
N GLY A 350 35.20 13.06 21.70
CA GLY A 350 35.83 14.24 22.29
C GLY A 350 36.78 14.96 21.33
N MET A 351 37.48 14.21 20.47
CA MET A 351 38.40 14.76 19.47
C MET A 351 37.79 14.83 18.07
N ASN A 352 36.51 14.46 17.90
CA ASN A 352 35.83 14.36 16.59
C ASN A 352 36.65 13.57 15.55
N MET A 353 37.30 12.49 16.00
CA MET A 353 38.10 11.64 15.13
C MET A 353 37.23 10.56 14.49
N ASN A 354 37.57 10.16 13.25
CA ASN A 354 36.89 9.04 12.61
C ASN A 354 37.11 7.75 13.43
N PRO A 355 36.04 7.01 13.81
CA PRO A 355 36.15 5.76 14.57
C PRO A 355 37.11 4.73 13.97
N LEU A 356 37.21 4.67 12.64
CA LEU A 356 38.09 3.75 11.94
C LEU A 356 39.56 3.97 12.31
N ILE A 357 39.98 5.23 12.39
CA ILE A 357 41.37 5.61 12.69
C ILE A 357 41.69 5.27 14.15
N VAL A 358 40.79 5.61 15.07
CA VAL A 358 40.99 5.37 16.51
C VAL A 358 41.05 3.86 16.77
N THR A 359 40.06 3.10 16.30
CA THR A 359 39.99 1.66 16.56
C THR A 359 41.14 0.89 15.88
N LEU A 360 41.60 1.31 14.71
CA LEU A 360 42.79 0.73 14.05
C LEU A 360 44.09 1.06 14.82
N GLY A 361 44.20 2.28 15.37
CA GLY A 361 45.31 2.67 16.23
C GLY A 361 45.35 1.84 17.52
N PHE A 362 44.21 1.70 18.18
CA PHE A 362 44.08 0.85 19.37
C PHE A 362 44.32 -0.62 19.08
N ARG A 363 43.87 -1.11 17.92
CA ARG A 363 44.18 -2.47 17.46
C ARG A 363 45.69 -2.71 17.44
N SER A 364 46.45 -1.80 16.81
CA SER A 364 47.92 -1.89 16.75
C SER A 364 48.56 -1.80 18.13
N MET A 365 48.09 -0.87 18.97
CA MET A 365 48.60 -0.68 20.33
C MET A 365 48.39 -1.92 21.19
N LEU A 366 47.16 -2.43 21.26
CA LEU A 366 46.80 -3.57 22.10
C LEU A 366 47.48 -4.87 21.65
N LEU A 367 47.60 -5.09 20.34
CA LEU A 367 48.39 -6.22 19.82
C LEU A 367 49.88 -6.06 20.16
N GLY A 368 50.43 -4.86 20.04
CA GLY A 368 51.82 -4.57 20.40
C GLY A 368 52.11 -4.82 21.89
N VAL A 369 51.26 -4.31 22.79
CA VAL A 369 51.37 -4.56 24.23
C VAL A 369 51.26 -6.06 24.52
N SER A 370 50.27 -6.73 23.93
CA SER A 370 50.09 -8.19 24.10
C SER A 370 51.30 -8.97 23.62
N LEU A 371 51.89 -8.60 22.48
CA LEU A 371 53.09 -9.23 21.92
C LEU A 371 54.31 -9.03 22.83
N VAL A 372 54.53 -7.83 23.35
CA VAL A 372 55.65 -7.52 24.25
C VAL A 372 55.52 -8.30 25.57
N TRP A 373 54.32 -8.33 26.15
CA TRP A 373 54.07 -9.05 27.39
C TRP A 373 54.22 -10.57 27.23
N THR A 374 53.79 -11.11 26.10
CA THR A 374 53.91 -12.55 25.77
C THR A 374 55.28 -12.94 25.25
N ARG A 375 56.12 -11.98 24.84
CA ARG A 375 57.38 -12.23 24.10
C ARG A 375 57.17 -13.10 22.86
N GLY A 376 55.98 -13.00 22.25
CA GLY A 376 55.58 -13.81 21.10
C GLY A 376 55.16 -15.25 21.41
N ALA A 377 55.17 -15.69 22.68
CA ALA A 377 54.79 -17.05 23.09
C ALA A 377 53.53 -17.07 23.97
N GLY A 378 52.69 -18.10 23.83
CA GLY A 378 51.50 -18.25 24.66
C GLY A 378 51.83 -18.48 26.13
N ILE A 379 51.10 -17.81 27.03
CA ILE A 379 51.22 -17.96 28.49
C ILE A 379 50.23 -19.01 28.94
N ASN A 380 50.74 -20.20 29.26
CA ASN A 380 49.92 -21.30 29.75
C ASN A 380 49.40 -21.02 31.16
N ILE A 381 48.14 -21.34 31.39
CA ILE A 381 47.47 -21.15 32.67
C ILE A 381 46.98 -22.47 33.26
N GLN A 382 46.98 -22.54 34.57
CA GLN A 382 46.23 -23.56 35.30
C GLN A 382 44.89 -22.95 35.72
N LYS A 383 43.80 -23.63 35.38
CA LYS A 383 42.44 -23.13 35.70
C LYS A 383 42.19 -23.26 37.20
N GLY A 384 41.81 -22.15 37.83
CA GLY A 384 41.23 -22.18 39.16
C GLY A 384 39.76 -22.62 39.16
N PRO A 385 39.10 -22.58 40.33
CA PRO A 385 37.71 -23.01 40.48
C PRO A 385 36.74 -22.25 39.58
N PHE A 386 36.95 -20.94 39.39
CA PHE A 386 36.03 -20.11 38.61
C PHE A 386 36.13 -20.42 37.11
N LEU A 387 37.34 -20.52 36.56
CA LEU A 387 37.52 -20.86 35.15
C LEU A 387 37.11 -22.30 34.84
N ASN A 388 37.26 -23.22 35.79
CA ASN A 388 36.71 -24.57 35.68
C ASN A 388 35.19 -24.56 35.62
N PHE A 389 34.52 -23.73 36.43
CA PHE A 389 33.08 -23.54 36.34
C PHE A 389 32.66 -22.92 35.00
N VAL A 390 33.32 -21.83 34.57
CA VAL A 390 33.00 -21.14 33.30
C VAL A 390 33.18 -22.05 32.08
N THR A 391 34.13 -23.01 32.13
CA THR A 391 34.38 -23.96 31.03
C THR A 391 33.74 -25.34 31.25
N SER A 392 32.92 -25.49 32.28
CA SER A 392 32.20 -26.74 32.57
C SER A 392 31.07 -26.99 31.56
N THR A 393 30.46 -28.17 31.66
CA THR A 393 29.28 -28.55 30.89
C THR A 393 28.10 -28.76 31.85
N VAL A 394 26.91 -28.39 31.40
CA VAL A 394 25.66 -28.65 32.11
C VAL A 394 24.83 -29.64 31.30
N ASP A 395 24.23 -30.60 31.99
CA ASP A 395 23.28 -31.52 31.38
C ASP A 395 21.88 -30.89 31.36
N LEU A 396 21.40 -30.52 30.18
CA LEU A 396 20.03 -30.04 29.97
C LEU A 396 19.27 -31.12 29.21
N PHE A 397 18.33 -31.80 29.88
CA PHE A 397 17.45 -32.79 29.27
C PHE A 397 18.20 -33.92 28.52
N GLY A 398 19.36 -34.34 29.02
CA GLY A 398 20.20 -35.37 28.40
C GLY A 398 21.18 -34.83 27.34
N LEU A 399 21.17 -33.52 27.09
CA LEU A 399 22.12 -32.84 26.22
C LEU A 399 23.19 -32.12 27.04
N ARG A 400 24.45 -32.50 26.85
CA ARG A 400 25.61 -31.81 27.47
C ARG A 400 25.89 -30.50 26.74
N VAL A 401 25.53 -29.39 27.35
CA VAL A 401 25.71 -28.04 26.82
C VAL A 401 26.89 -27.35 27.50
N PRO A 402 27.84 -26.75 26.76
CA PRO A 402 28.91 -25.96 27.36
C PRO A 402 28.40 -24.73 28.10
N MET A 403 28.92 -24.46 29.30
CA MET A 403 28.61 -23.23 30.04
C MET A 403 28.88 -21.95 29.26
N PRO A 404 29.96 -21.82 28.45
CA PRO A 404 30.17 -20.62 27.63
C PRO A 404 29.00 -20.30 26.69
N PHE A 405 28.33 -21.33 26.17
CA PHE A 405 27.15 -21.15 25.31
C PHE A 405 25.97 -20.58 26.11
N ILE A 406 25.73 -21.07 27.33
CA ILE A 406 24.69 -20.57 28.22
C ILE A 406 24.97 -19.11 28.62
N ILE A 407 26.24 -18.77 28.92
CA ILE A 407 26.67 -17.40 29.23
C ILE A 407 26.33 -16.46 28.08
N VAL A 408 26.62 -16.85 26.83
CA VAL A 408 26.29 -16.06 25.64
C VAL A 408 24.79 -15.84 25.51
N LEU A 409 23.97 -16.88 25.71
CA LEU A 409 22.52 -16.74 25.67
C LEU A 409 22.01 -15.77 26.74
N GLY A 410 22.57 -15.82 27.95
CA GLY A 410 22.28 -14.86 29.02
C GLY A 410 22.66 -13.43 28.64
N ILE A 411 23.83 -13.24 28.02
CA ILE A 411 24.29 -11.95 27.49
C ILE A 411 23.34 -11.46 26.40
N TYR A 412 22.94 -12.32 25.46
CA TYR A 412 22.01 -11.96 24.39
C TYR A 412 20.66 -11.53 24.95
N PHE A 413 20.14 -12.27 25.93
CA PHE A 413 18.90 -11.90 26.62
C PHE A 413 19.01 -10.54 27.31
N LEU A 414 20.11 -10.29 28.04
CA LEU A 414 20.36 -9.01 28.69
C LEU A 414 20.45 -7.87 27.68
N LEU A 415 21.23 -8.04 26.61
CA LEU A 415 21.42 -7.02 25.59
C LEU A 415 20.16 -6.78 24.76
N TRP A 416 19.36 -7.82 24.52
CA TRP A 416 18.03 -7.71 23.92
C TRP A 416 17.12 -6.82 24.78
N ILE A 417 17.11 -7.00 26.11
CA ILE A 417 16.39 -6.11 27.02
C ILE A 417 16.92 -4.68 26.91
N VAL A 418 18.25 -4.50 26.96
CA VAL A 418 18.88 -3.18 26.83
C VAL A 418 18.48 -2.51 25.51
N LEU A 419 18.48 -3.25 24.41
CA LEU A 419 18.27 -2.71 23.08
C LEU A 419 16.79 -2.43 22.77
N LYS A 420 15.87 -3.32 23.16
CA LYS A 420 14.42 -3.18 22.87
C LYS A 420 13.66 -2.42 23.95
N HIS A 421 14.08 -2.52 25.21
CA HIS A 421 13.27 -2.05 26.34
C HIS A 421 13.84 -0.84 27.09
N THR A 422 15.00 -0.29 26.69
CA THR A 422 15.58 0.89 27.36
C THR A 422 15.68 2.13 26.48
N LYS A 423 15.86 3.30 27.12
CA LYS A 423 16.15 4.57 26.42
C LYS A 423 17.46 4.51 25.64
N PHE A 424 18.47 3.81 26.20
CA PHE A 424 19.77 3.65 25.57
C PHE A 424 19.64 2.99 24.19
N GLY A 425 18.90 1.88 24.09
CA GLY A 425 18.65 1.22 22.81
C GLY A 425 17.93 2.10 21.79
N ARG A 426 16.90 2.85 22.20
CA ARG A 426 16.23 3.83 21.32
C ARG A 426 17.20 4.89 20.78
N TYR A 427 18.11 5.37 21.62
CA TYR A 427 19.13 6.32 21.19
C TYR A 427 20.16 5.68 20.24
N THR A 428 20.56 4.43 20.48
CA THR A 428 21.43 3.67 19.57
C THR A 428 20.84 3.59 18.16
N TYR A 429 19.57 3.20 18.01
CA TYR A 429 18.89 3.16 16.72
C TYR A 429 18.75 4.55 16.07
N ALA A 430 18.39 5.57 16.86
CA ALA A 430 18.24 6.94 16.35
C ALA A 430 19.57 7.49 15.79
N ILE A 431 20.69 7.28 16.50
CA ILE A 431 22.02 7.68 16.05
C ILE A 431 22.36 7.04 14.70
N GLY A 432 22.09 5.74 14.55
CA GLY A 432 22.35 5.03 13.29
C GLY A 432 21.47 5.48 12.12
N GLY A 433 20.23 5.90 12.38
CA GLY A 433 19.35 6.42 11.34
C GLY A 433 19.74 7.83 10.88
N ASN A 434 20.01 8.74 11.83
CA ASN A 434 20.51 10.07 11.55
C ASN A 434 21.10 10.72 12.81
N GLU A 435 22.44 10.73 12.89
CA GLU A 435 23.17 11.31 14.03
C GLU A 435 22.87 12.80 14.24
N THR A 436 22.83 13.58 13.15
CA THR A 436 22.61 15.03 13.19
C THR A 436 21.23 15.36 13.72
N ALA A 437 20.19 14.70 13.21
CA ALA A 437 18.81 14.88 13.69
C ALA A 437 18.65 14.43 15.15
N THR A 438 19.36 13.37 15.55
CA THR A 438 19.37 12.88 16.93
C THR A 438 19.96 13.92 17.89
N ARG A 439 21.06 14.56 17.51
CA ARG A 439 21.69 15.64 18.29
C ARG A 439 20.79 16.86 18.40
N LEU A 440 20.13 17.26 17.30
CA LEU A 440 19.16 18.36 17.30
C LEU A 440 17.91 18.07 18.15
N SER A 441 17.58 16.80 18.35
CA SER A 441 16.50 16.36 19.24
C SER A 441 16.88 16.37 20.73
N GLY A 442 18.04 16.94 21.10
CA GLY A 442 18.48 17.10 22.48
C GLY A 442 19.13 15.87 23.11
N ILE A 443 19.41 14.82 22.34
CA ILE A 443 20.07 13.61 22.83
C ILE A 443 21.58 13.81 22.82
N ASN A 444 22.25 13.48 23.93
CA ASN A 444 23.70 13.53 24.01
C ASN A 444 24.31 12.30 23.31
N VAL A 445 24.51 12.43 21.99
CA VAL A 445 25.09 11.39 21.12
C VAL A 445 26.45 10.94 21.62
N ASP A 446 27.28 11.88 22.10
CA ASP A 446 28.66 11.61 22.49
C ASP A 446 28.71 10.64 23.67
N ARG A 447 27.90 10.87 24.70
CA ARG A 447 27.78 9.93 25.83
C ARG A 447 27.32 8.55 25.38
N VAL A 448 26.33 8.47 24.50
CA VAL A 448 25.81 7.19 24.02
C VAL A 448 26.88 6.41 23.26
N LYS A 449 27.64 7.07 22.37
CA LYS A 449 28.78 6.46 21.66
C LYS A 449 29.87 5.98 22.63
N VAL A 450 30.22 6.76 23.65
CA VAL A 450 31.18 6.33 24.69
C VAL A 450 30.75 5.01 25.36
N PHE A 451 29.47 4.91 25.74
CA PHE A 451 28.94 3.67 26.31
C PHE A 451 28.93 2.51 25.31
N ILE A 452 28.63 2.76 24.03
CA ILE A 452 28.64 1.73 22.98
C ILE A 452 30.03 1.12 22.80
N TYR A 453 31.08 1.94 22.69
CA TYR A 453 32.46 1.43 22.61
C TYR A 453 32.90 0.78 23.92
N GLY A 454 32.40 1.25 25.07
CA GLY A 454 32.57 0.56 26.36
C GLY A 454 31.97 -0.84 26.38
N ILE A 455 30.73 -1.01 25.89
CA ILE A 455 30.07 -2.32 25.77
C ILE A 455 30.83 -3.21 24.79
N SER A 456 31.28 -2.68 23.65
CA SER A 456 32.13 -3.41 22.69
C SER A 456 33.39 -3.95 23.36
N GLY A 457 34.14 -3.08 24.06
CA GLY A 457 35.37 -3.46 24.78
C GLY A 457 35.13 -4.47 25.90
N LEU A 458 34.06 -4.31 26.67
CA LEU A 458 33.64 -5.24 27.73
C LEU A 458 33.36 -6.64 27.16
N LEU A 459 32.55 -6.73 26.11
CA LEU A 459 32.14 -7.99 25.50
C LEU A 459 33.30 -8.65 24.75
N ALA A 460 34.15 -7.86 24.08
CA ALA A 460 35.39 -8.36 23.50
C ALA A 460 36.34 -8.94 24.55
N ALA A 461 36.43 -8.31 25.74
CA ALA A 461 37.20 -8.85 26.84
C ALA A 461 36.63 -10.17 27.38
N ILE A 462 35.30 -10.29 27.54
CA ILE A 462 34.65 -11.55 27.89
C ILE A 462 34.96 -12.63 26.84
N GLY A 463 34.86 -12.31 25.55
CA GLY A 463 35.26 -13.20 24.46
C GLY A 463 36.72 -13.66 24.60
N GLY A 464 37.64 -12.75 24.93
CA GLY A 464 39.04 -13.05 25.24
C GLY A 464 39.23 -14.03 26.39
N ILE A 465 38.48 -13.85 27.49
CA ILE A 465 38.50 -14.78 28.62
C ILE A 465 37.99 -16.16 28.21
N LEU A 466 36.91 -16.25 27.42
CA LEU A 466 36.38 -17.52 26.94
C LEU A 466 37.40 -18.26 26.05
N VAL A 467 38.05 -17.55 25.13
CA VAL A 467 39.09 -18.15 24.26
C VAL A 467 40.29 -18.60 25.08
N MET A 468 40.79 -17.75 25.99
CA MET A 468 41.92 -18.08 26.85
C MET A 468 41.61 -19.27 27.76
N ALA A 469 40.42 -19.32 28.37
CA ALA A 469 40.00 -20.42 29.23
C ALA A 469 39.79 -21.72 28.44
N ARG A 470 39.32 -21.64 27.19
CA ARG A 470 39.23 -22.79 26.28
C ARG A 470 40.60 -23.35 25.94
N LEU A 471 41.54 -22.48 25.53
CA LEU A 471 42.87 -22.87 25.06
C LEU A 471 43.87 -23.10 26.19
N GLN A 472 43.51 -22.79 27.44
CA GLN A 472 44.40 -22.80 28.61
C GLN A 472 45.68 -21.97 28.40
N SER A 473 45.61 -20.98 27.52
CA SER A 473 46.77 -20.18 27.14
C SER A 473 46.33 -18.79 26.68
N GLY A 474 46.96 -17.76 27.24
CA GLY A 474 46.81 -16.38 26.79
C GLY A 474 47.90 -16.05 25.78
N ALA A 475 47.53 -15.91 24.51
CA ALA A 475 48.46 -15.54 23.44
C ALA A 475 47.93 -14.33 22.65
N TYR A 476 48.84 -13.52 22.13
CA TYR A 476 48.49 -12.32 21.34
C TYR A 476 47.73 -12.65 20.04
N GLN A 477 47.79 -13.90 19.58
CA GLN A 477 47.10 -14.39 18.38
C GLN A 477 45.67 -14.90 18.64
N ASN A 478 45.24 -15.01 19.90
CA ASN A 478 43.96 -15.65 20.25
C ASN A 478 42.73 -14.96 19.63
N GLY A 479 42.80 -13.64 19.40
CA GLY A 479 41.72 -12.89 18.78
C GLY A 479 41.77 -12.81 17.25
N THR A 480 42.78 -13.36 16.60
CA THR A 480 43.02 -13.17 15.15
C THR A 480 41.77 -13.50 14.32
N ASN A 481 41.44 -12.62 13.37
CA ASN A 481 40.28 -12.70 12.46
C ASN A 481 38.91 -12.55 13.14
N MET A 482 38.81 -12.42 14.46
CA MET A 482 37.52 -12.25 15.12
C MET A 482 36.83 -10.94 14.74
N THR A 483 37.57 -9.89 14.35
CA THR A 483 36.97 -8.66 13.82
C THR A 483 36.14 -8.94 12.57
N LEU A 484 36.70 -9.65 11.58
CA LEU A 484 35.99 -9.93 10.33
C LEU A 484 34.83 -10.91 10.55
N ILE A 485 35.05 -11.97 11.33
CA ILE A 485 34.02 -12.98 11.59
C ILE A 485 32.86 -12.39 12.41
N SER A 486 33.14 -11.53 13.39
CA SER A 486 32.10 -10.87 14.18
C SER A 486 31.27 -9.90 13.34
N VAL A 487 31.90 -9.10 12.47
CA VAL A 487 31.16 -8.23 11.52
C VAL A 487 30.28 -9.08 10.61
N ALA A 488 30.81 -10.17 10.05
CA ALA A 488 30.03 -11.07 9.20
C ALA A 488 28.85 -11.67 9.96
N ALA A 489 29.04 -12.12 11.20
CA ALA A 489 27.98 -12.66 12.04
C ALA A 489 26.86 -11.63 12.31
N VAL A 490 27.22 -10.37 12.60
CA VAL A 490 26.27 -9.28 12.84
C VAL A 490 25.46 -8.93 11.58
N VAL A 491 26.14 -8.85 10.43
CA VAL A 491 25.49 -8.52 9.15
C VAL A 491 24.58 -9.65 8.67
N ILE A 492 25.04 -10.90 8.74
CA ILE A 492 24.21 -12.08 8.43
C ILE A 492 23.04 -12.18 9.43
N GLY A 493 23.25 -11.77 10.68
CA GLY A 493 22.21 -11.65 11.71
C GLY A 493 21.17 -10.55 11.45
N GLY A 494 21.31 -9.76 10.38
CA GLY A 494 20.30 -8.80 9.93
C GLY A 494 20.55 -7.34 10.35
N THR A 495 21.72 -7.03 10.91
CA THR A 495 22.09 -5.65 11.23
C THR A 495 22.75 -4.98 10.02
N ALA A 496 22.21 -3.84 9.61
CA ALA A 496 22.68 -3.13 8.42
C ALA A 496 23.98 -2.37 8.72
N LEU A 497 24.98 -2.47 7.83
CA LEU A 497 26.24 -1.70 7.93
C LEU A 497 26.02 -0.19 7.87
N SER A 498 24.90 0.27 7.30
CA SER A 498 24.49 1.67 7.29
C SER A 498 24.08 2.20 8.67
N GLY A 499 23.83 1.32 9.64
CA GLY A 499 23.27 1.68 10.95
C GLY A 499 21.74 1.80 10.96
N GLY A 500 21.18 1.94 12.16
CA GLY A 500 19.76 2.24 12.40
C GLY A 500 18.78 1.08 12.24
N VAL A 501 19.21 -0.06 11.69
CA VAL A 501 18.38 -1.25 11.45
C VAL A 501 19.14 -2.51 11.88
N GLY A 502 18.46 -3.41 12.62
CA GLY A 502 19.04 -4.66 13.11
C GLY A 502 18.80 -4.88 14.59
N GLY A 503 19.70 -5.64 15.21
CA GLY A 503 19.70 -5.91 16.65
C GLY A 503 19.07 -7.23 17.05
#